data_AF-A0A2E9HVI8-F1
#
_entry.id   AF-A0A2E9HVI8-F1
#
_cell.length_a   1.000
_cell.length_b   1.000
_cell.length_c   1.000
_cell.angle_alpha   90.00
_cell.angle_beta   90.00
_cell.angle_gamma   90.00
#
_symmetry.space_group_name_H-M   'P 1'
#
loop_
_entity.id
_entity.type
_entity.pdbx_description
1 polymer ?
#
loop_
_entity_poly.entity_id
_entity_poly.type
_entity_poly.pdbx_seq_one_letter_code
_entity_poly.pdbx_strand_id
1 'polypeptide(L)'
;MDQILRPIEEPLLDRLSRIVFCAAVDLNGWLPTHNRKFPSYTARTLSGTLRIANFDDRAGAKTRRNTRPLLPQANRRDMGGGEFVMMKYLTARNTLRALHWGGWRLAYRF
;
A
#
# COMPACT_ATOMS: atom_id res chain seq x y z
N MET A 1 8.05 1.69 12.94
CA MET A 1 7.79 0.92 11.70
C MET A 1 8.57 1.44 10.51
N ASP A 2 8.71 2.75 10.32
CA ASP A 2 9.52 3.35 9.26
C ASP A 2 10.94 2.77 9.14
N GLN A 3 11.64 2.57 10.26
CA GLN A 3 12.99 1.99 10.28
C GLN A 3 13.07 0.54 9.77
N ILE A 4 11.95 -0.19 9.77
CA ILE A 4 11.88 -1.60 9.35
C ILE A 4 11.38 -1.70 7.91
N LEU A 5 10.33 -0.95 7.56
CA LEU A 5 9.63 -1.11 6.29
C LEU A 5 10.22 -0.24 5.18
N ARG A 6 10.70 0.98 5.46
CA ARG A 6 11.29 1.83 4.41
C ARG A 6 12.52 1.19 3.74
N PRO A 7 13.44 0.52 4.45
CA PRO A 7 14.54 -0.21 3.79
C PRO A 7 14.07 -1.32 2.82
N ILE A 8 12.82 -1.77 2.92
CA ILE A 8 12.23 -2.77 2.02
C ILE A 8 11.46 -2.07 0.88
N GLU A 9 10.69 -1.04 1.20
CA GLU A 9 9.79 -0.36 0.25
C GLU A 9 10.51 0.63 -0.67
N GLU A 10 11.39 1.47 -0.13
CA GLU A 10 12.06 2.56 -0.89
C GLU A 10 12.97 2.04 -2.02
N PRO A 11 13.77 0.97 -1.84
CA PRO A 11 14.62 0.49 -2.93
C PRO A 11 13.85 0.09 -4.20
N LEU A 12 12.57 -0.28 -4.07
CA LEU A 12 11.73 -0.57 -5.23
C LEU A 12 11.42 0.71 -6.02
N LEU A 13 11.13 1.81 -5.32
CA LEU A 13 10.86 3.10 -5.95
C LEU A 13 12.14 3.68 -6.57
N ASP A 14 13.29 3.51 -5.89
CA ASP A 14 14.58 4.02 -6.36
C ASP A 14 15.07 3.30 -7.63
N ARG A 15 14.80 1.99 -7.75
CA ARG A 15 15.27 1.15 -8.87
C ARG A 15 14.33 1.14 -10.06
N LEU A 16 13.04 1.39 -9.86
CA LEU A 16 12.02 1.23 -10.88
C LEU A 16 11.21 2.51 -11.01
N SER A 17 11.59 3.36 -11.96
CA SER A 17 11.00 4.69 -12.19
C SER A 17 9.48 4.69 -12.42
N ARG A 18 8.92 3.56 -12.85
CA ARG A 18 7.48 3.38 -13.06
C ARG A 18 6.70 3.14 -11.78
N ILE A 19 7.37 2.83 -10.66
CA ILE A 19 6.71 2.58 -9.37
C ILE A 19 6.28 3.90 -8.72
N VAL A 20 4.99 3.98 -8.48
CA VAL A 20 4.36 5.10 -7.79
C VAL A 20 4.43 4.92 -6.28
N PHE A 21 4.19 3.73 -5.76
CA PHE A 21 4.35 3.47 -4.33
C PHE A 21 4.53 1.97 -4.07
N CYS A 22 5.09 1.64 -2.91
CA CYS A 22 5.10 0.31 -2.34
C CYS A 22 4.78 0.42 -0.86
N ALA A 23 3.78 -0.33 -0.40
CA ALA A 23 3.36 -0.28 1.00
C ALA A 23 2.92 -1.65 1.51
N ALA A 24 3.33 -1.99 2.73
CA ALA A 24 2.68 -3.01 3.53
C ALA A 24 1.32 -2.52 4.02
N VAL A 25 0.30 -3.37 3.93
CA VAL A 25 -1.07 -3.08 4.35
C VAL A 25 -1.58 -4.20 5.25
N ASP A 26 -2.11 -3.86 6.42
CA ASP A 26 -2.68 -4.85 7.33
C ASP A 26 -4.08 -5.34 6.87
N LEU A 27 -4.65 -6.31 7.60
CA LEU A 27 -6.00 -6.85 7.33
C LEU A 27 -7.11 -5.79 7.44
N ASN A 28 -6.89 -4.70 8.18
CA ASN A 28 -7.84 -3.62 8.36
C ASN A 28 -7.69 -2.54 7.28
N GLY A 29 -6.64 -2.58 6.47
CA GLY A 29 -6.34 -1.58 5.42
C GLY A 29 -5.32 -0.52 5.84
N TRP A 30 -4.73 -0.62 7.03
CA TRP A 30 -3.80 0.37 7.55
C TRP A 30 -2.40 0.20 7.00
N LEU A 31 -1.78 1.36 6.73
CA LEU A 31 -0.39 1.49 6.35
C LEU A 31 0.43 1.91 7.56
N PRO A 32 1.38 1.07 8.02
CA PRO A 32 2.25 1.40 9.15
C PRO A 32 3.38 2.37 8.80
N THR A 33 3.63 2.62 7.51
CA THR A 33 4.63 3.58 7.02
C THR A 33 4.19 4.19 5.68
N HIS A 34 4.81 5.30 5.28
CA HIS A 34 4.65 5.92 3.95
C HIS A 34 5.97 5.96 3.22
N ASN A 35 5.92 5.84 1.89
CA ASN A 35 7.08 6.18 1.08
C ASN A 35 7.43 7.65 1.24
N ARG A 36 8.72 7.99 1.27
CA ARG A 36 9.27 9.32 1.57
C ARG A 36 8.68 10.46 0.74
N LYS A 37 8.32 10.17 -0.52
CA LYS A 37 7.75 11.18 -1.43
C LYS A 37 6.30 11.57 -1.14
N PHE A 38 5.61 10.84 -0.27
CA PHE A 38 4.25 11.19 0.14
C PHE A 38 4.26 11.78 1.54
N PRO A 39 3.47 12.84 1.79
CA PRO A 39 3.31 13.36 3.14
C PRO A 39 2.73 12.28 4.05
N SER A 40 3.31 12.13 5.24
CA SER A 40 2.77 11.28 6.29
C SER A 40 1.59 12.00 6.93
N TYR A 41 0.37 11.52 6.68
CA TYR A 41 -0.79 11.92 7.46
C TYR A 41 -0.79 11.14 8.77
N THR A 42 -1.35 11.67 9.85
CA THR A 42 -1.49 10.91 11.10
C THR A 42 -2.92 11.04 11.57
N ALA A 43 -3.64 9.93 11.56
CA ALA A 43 -4.99 9.80 12.11
C ALA A 43 -4.92 9.09 13.47
N ARG A 44 -5.59 9.65 14.48
CA ARG A 44 -5.74 8.98 15.78
C ARG A 44 -6.96 8.07 15.73
N THR A 45 -6.79 6.77 16.01
CA THR A 45 -7.92 5.84 16.08
C THR A 45 -8.71 6.03 17.38
N LEU A 46 -9.90 5.42 17.46
CA LEU A 46 -10.69 5.33 18.69
C LEU A 46 -9.92 4.67 19.85
N SER A 47 -8.99 3.77 19.54
CA SER A 47 -8.07 3.14 20.51
C SER A 47 -6.86 4.01 20.88
N GLY A 48 -6.80 5.27 20.44
CA GLY A 48 -5.68 6.18 20.70
C GLY A 48 -4.41 5.89 19.88
N THR A 49 -4.43 4.91 18.98
CA THR A 49 -3.28 4.54 18.16
C THR A 49 -3.10 5.55 17.03
N LEU A 50 -1.90 6.12 16.90
CA LEU A 50 -1.55 6.95 15.75
C LEU A 50 -1.37 6.03 14.53
N ARG A 51 -2.19 6.20 13.49
CA ARG A 51 -2.11 5.45 12.23
C ARG A 51 -1.93 6.42 11.07
N ILE A 52 -1.10 6.04 10.10
CA ILE A 52 -0.55 7.01 9.16
C ILE A 52 -1.43 7.17 7.90
N ALA A 53 -2.10 6.11 7.42
CA ALA A 53 -3.16 6.19 6.40
C ALA A 53 -3.92 4.85 6.27
N ASN A 54 -5.09 4.88 5.62
CA ASN A 54 -5.91 3.69 5.30
C ASN A 54 -6.15 3.58 3.78
N PHE A 55 -5.92 2.41 3.19
CA PHE A 55 -6.35 2.09 1.83
C PHE A 55 -7.75 1.49 1.83
N ASP A 56 -8.75 2.37 1.89
CA ASP A 56 -10.16 1.99 1.83
C ASP A 56 -10.74 1.99 0.39
N ASP A 57 -9.87 2.07 -0.61
CA ASP A 57 -10.27 1.92 -2.02
C ASP A 57 -10.54 0.45 -2.38
N ARG A 58 -11.31 0.21 -3.44
CA ARG A 58 -11.66 -1.14 -3.91
C ARG A 58 -10.44 -2.06 -4.10
N ALA A 59 -9.33 -1.50 -4.59
CA ALA A 59 -8.10 -2.26 -4.80
C ALA A 59 -7.32 -2.52 -3.49
N GLY A 60 -7.40 -1.62 -2.50
CA GLY A 60 -6.92 -1.84 -1.13
C GLY A 60 -7.70 -2.94 -0.41
N ALA A 61 -9.03 -2.90 -0.52
CA ALA A 61 -9.89 -3.94 0.03
C ALA A 61 -9.63 -5.34 -0.57
N LYS A 62 -9.23 -5.42 -1.85
CA LYS A 62 -8.77 -6.66 -2.47
C LYS A 62 -7.38 -7.06 -1.99
N THR A 63 -6.49 -6.09 -1.78
CA THR A 63 -5.13 -6.34 -1.27
C THR A 63 -5.15 -7.00 0.10
N ARG A 64 -5.89 -6.43 1.07
CA ARG A 64 -5.95 -6.93 2.45
C ARG A 64 -6.65 -8.29 2.61
N ARG A 65 -7.44 -8.71 1.61
CA ARG A 65 -8.15 -10.00 1.58
C ARG A 65 -7.48 -11.03 0.66
N ASN A 66 -6.37 -10.67 0.02
CA ASN A 66 -5.76 -11.52 -0.99
C ASN A 66 -5.09 -12.75 -0.35
N THR A 67 -5.63 -13.93 -0.62
CA THR A 67 -5.04 -15.20 -0.19
C THR A 67 -4.15 -15.85 -1.26
N ARG A 68 -4.16 -15.32 -2.50
CA ARG A 68 -3.32 -15.79 -3.61
C ARG A 68 -1.90 -15.25 -3.47
N PRO A 69 -0.85 -15.95 -3.94
CA PRO A 69 0.53 -15.46 -3.87
C PRO A 69 0.69 -14.07 -4.49
N LEU A 70 0.07 -13.85 -5.65
CA LEU A 70 0.06 -12.58 -6.37
C LEU A 70 -1.34 -12.24 -6.88
N LEU A 71 -1.68 -10.95 -6.87
CA LEU A 71 -2.94 -10.42 -7.41
C LEU A 71 -2.68 -9.14 -8.22
N PRO A 72 -2.65 -9.22 -9.56
CA PRO A 72 -2.59 -8.04 -10.42
C PRO A 72 -3.97 -7.37 -10.50
N GLN A 73 -3.97 -6.03 -10.49
CA GLN A 73 -5.17 -5.21 -10.58
C GLN A 73 -4.89 -3.97 -11.44
N ALA A 74 -5.91 -3.42 -12.07
CA ALA A 74 -5.85 -2.11 -12.73
C ALA A 74 -7.10 -1.31 -12.39
N ASN A 75 -6.94 -0.02 -12.09
CA ASN A 75 -8.06 0.90 -11.98
C ASN A 75 -7.70 2.31 -12.45
N ARG A 76 -8.73 3.05 -12.84
CA ARG A 76 -8.64 4.50 -12.99
C ARG A 76 -8.68 5.11 -11.59
N ARG A 77 -7.59 5.76 -11.17
CA ARG A 77 -7.47 6.38 -9.85
C ARG A 77 -7.63 7.89 -9.97
N ASP A 78 -8.53 8.43 -9.17
CA ASP A 78 -8.66 9.87 -8.97
C ASP A 78 -7.46 10.38 -8.16
N MET A 79 -6.74 11.36 -8.70
CA MET A 79 -5.59 12.00 -8.06
C MET A 79 -5.96 13.35 -7.41
N GLY A 80 -7.24 13.74 -7.48
CA GLY A 80 -7.73 15.07 -7.12
C GLY A 80 -7.67 16.05 -8.29
N GLY A 81 -8.45 17.14 -8.20
CA GLY A 81 -8.43 18.21 -9.22
C GLY A 81 -8.96 17.80 -10.60
N GLY A 82 -9.72 16.71 -10.71
CA GLY A 82 -10.23 16.18 -11.98
C GLY A 82 -9.21 15.32 -12.75
N GLU A 83 -8.01 15.14 -12.22
CA GLU A 83 -6.96 14.33 -12.82
C GLU A 83 -7.14 12.85 -12.49
N PHE A 84 -7.27 12.03 -13.53
CA PHE A 84 -7.38 10.58 -13.39
C PHE A 84 -6.21 9.87 -14.05
N VAL A 85 -5.53 9.04 -13.27
CA VAL A 85 -4.39 8.25 -13.76
C VAL A 85 -4.77 6.77 -13.79
N MET A 86 -4.50 6.12 -14.92
CA MET A 86 -4.58 4.65 -14.98
C MET A 86 -3.45 4.07 -14.14
N MET A 87 -3.81 3.32 -13.09
CA MET A 87 -2.86 2.73 -12.16
C MET A 87 -2.97 1.22 -12.22
N LYS A 88 -1.83 0.53 -12.36
CA LYS A 88 -1.76 -0.91 -12.11
C LYS A 88 -1.22 -1.16 -10.72
N TYR A 89 -1.72 -2.22 -10.08
CA TYR A 89 -1.23 -2.70 -8.81
C TYR A 89 -0.81 -4.15 -8.93
N LEU A 90 0.29 -4.49 -8.27
CA LEU A 90 0.67 -5.85 -7.97
C LEU A 90 0.61 -6.03 -6.45
N THR A 91 -0.23 -6.95 -6.00
CA THR A 91 -0.33 -7.32 -4.60
C THR A 91 0.38 -8.64 -4.36
N ALA A 92 1.25 -8.71 -3.35
CA ALA A 92 1.77 -9.97 -2.82
C ALA A 92 1.17 -10.25 -1.44
N ARG A 93 0.83 -11.52 -1.16
CA ARG A 93 0.32 -11.93 0.15
C ARG A 93 1.40 -11.77 1.22
N ASN A 94 1.04 -11.19 2.37
CA ASN A 94 1.92 -11.10 3.53
C ASN A 94 1.55 -12.19 4.55
N THR A 95 2.44 -13.15 4.78
CA THR A 95 2.25 -14.20 5.80
C THR A 95 3.42 -14.30 6.76
N LEU A 96 3.10 -14.42 8.04
CA LEU A 96 4.06 -14.72 9.10
C LEU A 96 3.58 -15.96 9.84
N ARG A 97 4.39 -17.02 9.88
CA ARG A 97 4.04 -18.31 10.51
C ARG A 97 2.67 -18.85 10.06
N ALA A 98 2.43 -18.88 8.74
CA ALA A 98 1.18 -19.26 8.09
C ALA A 98 -0.06 -18.36 8.36
N LEU A 99 0.05 -17.37 9.26
CA LEU A 99 -1.01 -16.38 9.48
C LEU A 99 -0.95 -15.29 8.41
N HIS A 100 -2.12 -14.91 7.89
CA HIS A 100 -2.24 -13.82 6.91
C HIS A 100 -2.28 -12.47 7.64
N TRP A 101 -1.35 -11.59 7.30
CA TRP A 101 -1.21 -10.26 7.92
C TRP A 101 -1.64 -9.13 6.97
N GLY A 102 -2.30 -9.44 5.87
CA GLY A 102 -2.65 -8.51 4.80
C GLY A 102 -1.74 -8.69 3.59
N GLY A 103 -1.31 -7.58 2.97
CA GLY A 103 -0.57 -7.67 1.71
C GLY A 103 0.37 -6.51 1.46
N TRP A 104 1.40 -6.81 0.67
CA TRP A 104 2.23 -5.80 0.03
C TRP A 104 1.53 -5.30 -1.22
N ARG A 105 1.40 -3.99 -1.37
CA ARG A 105 0.79 -3.36 -2.55
C ARG A 105 1.81 -2.47 -3.24
N LEU A 106 2.11 -2.81 -4.48
CA LEU A 106 2.98 -2.03 -5.36
C LEU A 106 2.14 -1.41 -6.46
N ALA A 107 2.22 -0.10 -6.65
CA ALA A 107 1.52 0.62 -7.71
C ALA A 107 2.49 1.15 -8.76
N TYR A 108 2.11 1.09 -10.03
CA TYR A 108 2.98 1.50 -11.13
C TYR A 108 2.20 2.03 -12.33
N ARG A 109 2.84 2.92 -13.10
CA ARG A 109 2.31 3.57 -14.32
C ARG A 109 2.92 2.97 -15.60
N PHE A 110 2.18 3.04 -16.70
CA PHE A 110 2.64 2.75 -18.05
C PHE A 110 2.84 4.04 -18.83
#